data_AF-A0A060RES1-F1
#
_entry.id   AF-A0A060RES1-F1
#
_cell.length_a   1.000
_cell.length_b   1.000
_cell.length_c   1.000
_cell.angle_alpha   90.00
_cell.angle_beta   90.00
_cell.angle_gamma   90.00
#
_symmetry.space_group_name_H-M   'P 1'
#
loop_
_entity.id
_entity.type
_entity.pdbx_description
1 polymer ?
#
loop_
_entity_poly.entity_id
_entity_poly.type
_entity_poly.pdbx_seq_one_letter_code
_entity_poly.pdbx_strand_id
1 'polypeptide(L)'
;MRVALCDASGLSGLAASAAGYDAVYVGWATDMVQVVPAAIFDADYVVQYQTAANMVAPNSAVLYNDTLCSGVVAVWSAPEEIYSYLAELFGVEKVYHYHNIQADIASCYSESVRVTVCEGMANIVICSVEGLQCAEAVAETRAENLLYYATKLNSDDHFARHSLWLTAADCAHYVPLFDRSFTVAQYTDSEMFYHNFILQCE
;
A
#
# COMPACT_ATOMS: atom_id res chain seq x y z
N MET A 1 1.98 7.94 -24.42
CA MET A 1 1.75 7.21 -23.16
C MET A 1 2.33 5.81 -23.24
N ARG A 2 3.63 5.71 -22.96
CA ARG A 2 4.26 4.46 -22.51
C ARG A 2 4.54 4.69 -21.04
N VAL A 3 4.04 3.81 -20.19
CA VAL A 3 4.19 3.86 -18.74
C VAL A 3 5.13 2.72 -18.35
N ALA A 4 6.20 3.02 -17.62
CA ALA A 4 6.99 2.00 -16.94
C ALA A 4 6.44 1.85 -15.52
N LEU A 5 6.16 0.60 -15.15
CA LEU A 5 5.77 0.20 -13.81
C LEU A 5 6.95 -0.60 -13.28
N CYS A 6 7.53 -0.14 -12.18
CA CYS A 6 8.73 -0.74 -11.62
C CYS A 6 8.43 -1.18 -10.20
N ASP A 7 8.48 -2.48 -9.95
CA ASP A 7 8.79 -3.01 -8.64
C ASP A 7 10.29 -2.76 -8.35
N ALA A 8 10.68 -2.69 -7.09
CA ALA A 8 12.09 -2.44 -6.73
C ALA A 8 13.04 -3.55 -7.27
N SER A 9 12.51 -4.73 -7.59
CA SER A 9 13.21 -5.86 -8.19
C SER A 9 13.47 -5.76 -9.70
N GLY A 10 12.71 -4.94 -10.44
CA GLY A 10 12.74 -4.87 -11.91
C GLY A 10 13.72 -3.87 -12.53
N LEU A 11 14.57 -3.21 -11.73
CA LEU A 11 15.35 -2.02 -12.14
C LEU A 11 16.36 -2.26 -13.27
N SER A 12 16.82 -3.50 -13.48
CA SER A 12 17.93 -3.82 -14.40
C SER A 12 17.62 -3.64 -15.90
N GLY A 13 16.34 -3.52 -16.29
CA GLY A 13 15.91 -3.36 -17.69
C GLY A 13 15.57 -1.92 -18.12
N LEU A 14 15.51 -0.97 -17.19
CA LEU A 14 14.91 0.35 -17.41
C LEU A 14 15.81 1.35 -18.15
N ALA A 15 17.13 1.19 -18.02
CA ALA A 15 18.09 2.14 -18.59
C ALA A 15 18.08 2.18 -20.13
N ALA A 16 17.68 1.09 -20.79
CA ALA A 16 17.63 1.00 -22.25
C ALA A 16 16.45 1.76 -22.87
N SER A 17 15.41 2.09 -22.10
CA SER A 17 14.16 2.69 -22.59
C SER A 17 13.82 4.04 -21.94
N ALA A 18 14.70 4.59 -21.09
CA ALA A 18 14.45 5.82 -20.33
C ALA A 18 14.00 7.03 -21.18
N ALA A 19 14.52 7.17 -22.39
CA ALA A 19 14.15 8.25 -23.31
C ALA A 19 12.73 8.11 -23.93
N GLY A 20 12.05 6.98 -23.75
CA GLY A 20 10.78 6.66 -24.40
C GLY A 20 9.53 6.77 -23.53
N TYR A 21 9.67 7.13 -22.25
CA TYR A 21 8.54 7.26 -21.32
C TYR A 21 8.17 8.73 -21.09
N ASP A 22 6.87 9.01 -21.14
CA ASP A 22 6.30 10.33 -20.85
C ASP A 22 6.19 10.56 -19.33
N ALA A 23 5.96 9.47 -18.58
CA ALA A 23 5.89 9.41 -17.13
C ALA A 23 6.24 7.99 -16.65
N VAL A 24 6.79 7.89 -15.45
CA VAL A 24 7.18 6.65 -14.78
C VAL A 24 6.51 6.59 -13.42
N TYR A 25 5.78 5.50 -13.16
CA TYR A 25 5.04 5.32 -11.92
C TYR A 25 5.71 4.21 -11.11
N VAL A 26 6.07 4.52 -9.87
CA VAL A 26 6.88 3.67 -9.01
C VAL A 26 6.08 3.34 -7.75
N GLY A 27 5.63 2.09 -7.68
CA GLY A 27 4.92 1.56 -6.52
C GLY A 27 5.89 1.04 -5.48
N TRP A 28 5.78 1.55 -4.27
CA TRP A 28 6.55 1.05 -3.13
C TRP A 28 5.71 0.02 -2.36
N ALA A 29 6.28 -1.16 -2.18
CA ALA A 29 5.81 -2.18 -1.27
C ALA A 29 6.77 -2.19 -0.06
N THR A 30 6.40 -1.45 1.00
CA THR A 30 7.13 -1.47 2.27
C THR A 30 6.16 -1.47 3.46
N ASP A 31 6.55 -2.11 4.56
CA ASP A 31 5.86 -2.01 5.84
C ASP A 31 6.23 -0.73 6.62
N MET A 32 7.21 0.04 6.13
CA MET A 32 7.61 1.34 6.68
C MET A 32 6.71 2.47 6.15
N VAL A 33 5.40 2.30 6.31
CA VAL A 33 4.37 3.26 5.90
C VAL A 33 3.45 3.59 7.07
N GLN A 34 3.09 4.86 7.16
CA GLN A 34 2.11 5.39 8.09
C GLN A 34 1.00 6.10 7.32
N VAL A 35 -0.23 5.91 7.75
CA VAL A 35 -1.38 6.65 7.24
C VAL A 35 -1.73 7.74 8.24
N VAL A 36 -1.71 8.99 7.77
CA VAL A 36 -1.95 10.19 8.58
C VAL A 36 -3.24 10.85 8.11
N PRO A 37 -4.19 11.20 8.99
CA PRO A 37 -5.38 11.94 8.58
C PRO A 37 -5.00 13.28 7.93
N ALA A 38 -5.56 13.57 6.75
CA ALA A 38 -5.24 14.77 5.98
C ALA A 38 -5.52 16.07 6.76
N ALA A 39 -6.52 16.05 7.65
CA ALA A 39 -6.87 17.18 8.50
C ALA A 39 -5.77 17.62 9.48
N ILE A 40 -4.80 16.76 9.78
CA ILE A 40 -3.66 17.05 10.68
C ILE A 40 -2.31 16.87 10.00
N PHE A 41 -2.30 16.60 8.69
CA PHE A 41 -1.10 16.41 7.92
C PHE A 41 -0.45 17.74 7.56
N ASP A 42 0.86 17.83 7.72
CA ASP A 42 1.68 18.94 7.29
C ASP A 42 3.00 18.40 6.72
N ALA A 43 3.30 18.80 5.48
CA ALA A 43 4.46 18.36 4.72
C ALA A 43 5.79 18.70 5.41
N ASP A 44 5.84 19.77 6.20
CA ASP A 44 7.04 20.17 6.95
C ASP A 44 7.38 19.20 8.09
N TYR A 45 6.44 18.31 8.45
CA TYR A 45 6.57 17.34 9.53
C TYR A 45 6.67 15.88 9.07
N VAL A 46 6.82 15.61 7.77
CA VAL A 46 6.80 14.23 7.21
C VAL A 46 7.85 13.31 7.84
N VAL A 47 9.05 13.82 8.10
CA VAL A 47 10.14 13.07 8.74
C VAL A 47 9.80 12.77 10.20
N GLN A 48 9.13 13.69 10.88
CA GLN A 48 8.74 13.58 12.29
C GLN A 48 7.63 12.54 12.47
N TYR A 49 6.67 12.44 11.54
CA TYR A 49 5.67 11.36 11.55
C TYR A 49 6.36 9.99 11.52
N GLN A 50 7.24 9.76 10.54
CA GLN A 50 7.98 8.51 10.42
C GLN A 50 8.89 8.24 11.62
N THR A 51 9.57 9.27 12.14
CA THR A 51 10.45 9.13 13.30
C THR A 51 9.65 8.72 14.54
N ALA A 52 8.50 9.34 14.78
CA ALA A 52 7.63 9.02 15.90
C ALA A 52 7.08 7.59 15.81
N ALA A 53 6.86 7.08 14.60
CA ALA A 53 6.46 5.70 14.35
C ALA A 53 7.63 4.69 14.38
N ASN A 54 8.88 5.15 14.59
CA ASN A 54 10.11 4.35 14.45
C ASN A 54 10.24 3.68 13.06
N MET A 55 9.75 4.34 12.01
CA MET A 55 9.75 3.83 10.63
C MET A 55 10.84 4.47 9.75
N VAL A 56 11.71 5.31 10.32
CA VAL A 56 12.84 5.88 9.59
C VAL A 56 13.98 4.86 9.50
N ALA A 57 14.27 4.41 8.28
CA ALA A 57 15.46 3.62 7.98
C ALA A 57 16.68 4.54 7.71
N PRO A 58 17.91 4.14 8.09
CA PRO A 58 19.12 4.83 7.64
C PRO A 58 19.18 4.90 6.11
N ASN A 59 19.67 6.01 5.55
CA ASN A 59 19.78 6.24 4.11
C ASN A 59 18.44 6.06 3.36
N SER A 60 17.35 6.51 3.97
CA SER A 60 16.03 6.54 3.34
C SER A 60 15.56 7.97 3.09
N ALA A 61 14.89 8.16 1.96
CA ALA A 61 14.07 9.33 1.71
C ALA A 61 12.67 9.09 2.30
N VAL A 62 12.09 10.11 2.94
CA VAL A 62 10.70 10.07 3.36
C VAL A 62 9.84 10.64 2.24
N LEU A 63 8.95 9.81 1.72
CA LEU A 63 8.02 10.15 0.67
C LEU A 63 6.61 10.23 1.24
N TYR A 64 5.74 10.98 0.58
CA TYR A 64 4.33 11.02 0.90
C TYR A 64 3.51 11.25 -0.37
N ASN A 65 2.26 10.82 -0.35
CA ASN A 65 1.28 11.16 -1.39
C ASN A 65 -0.06 11.46 -0.71
N ASP A 66 -0.68 12.56 -1.13
CA ASP A 66 -2.02 12.90 -0.68
C ASP A 66 -3.01 11.95 -1.34
N THR A 67 -3.73 11.17 -0.53
CA THR A 67 -4.77 10.29 -1.04
C THR A 67 -6.06 11.10 -1.10
N LEU A 68 -6.17 11.94 -2.14
CA LEU A 68 -7.20 12.98 -2.29
C LEU A 68 -8.63 12.46 -2.12
N CYS A 69 -8.88 11.16 -2.34
CA CYS A 69 -10.21 10.55 -2.28
C CYS A 69 -10.61 9.98 -0.92
N SER A 70 -9.68 9.82 0.03
CA SER A 70 -9.94 9.11 1.31
C SER A 70 -9.65 9.94 2.56
N GLY A 71 -9.24 11.20 2.41
CA GLY A 71 -9.00 12.10 3.55
C GLY A 71 -7.79 11.71 4.41
N VAL A 72 -6.86 10.95 3.86
CA VAL A 72 -5.63 10.52 4.52
C VAL A 72 -4.42 10.63 3.58
N VAL A 73 -3.24 10.79 4.17
CA VAL A 73 -1.95 10.86 3.49
C VAL A 73 -1.14 9.64 3.88
N ALA A 74 -0.64 8.90 2.88
CA ALA A 74 0.35 7.85 3.13
C ALA A 74 1.73 8.50 3.17
N VAL A 75 2.49 8.22 4.22
CA VAL A 75 3.88 8.66 4.40
C VAL A 75 4.73 7.41 4.58
N TRP A 76 5.85 7.26 3.86
CA TRP A 76 6.68 6.06 3.95
C TRP A 76 8.16 6.35 3.74
N SER A 77 9.00 5.42 4.20
CA SER A 77 10.44 5.45 3.94
C SER A 77 10.79 4.63 2.70
N ALA A 78 11.55 5.22 1.79
CA ALA A 78 12.07 4.58 0.58
C ALA A 78 13.61 4.63 0.55
N PRO A 79 14.31 3.58 0.10
CA PRO A 79 15.77 3.61 -0.05
C PRO A 79 16.22 4.78 -0.94
N GLU A 80 17.08 5.65 -0.39
CA GLU A 80 17.54 6.87 -1.09
C GLU A 80 18.32 6.54 -2.37
N GLU A 81 19.04 5.42 -2.38
CA GLU A 81 19.76 4.93 -3.56
C GLU A 81 18.84 4.66 -4.75
N ILE A 82 17.69 4.02 -4.51
CA ILE A 82 16.70 3.70 -5.55
C ILE A 82 15.99 4.96 -6.01
N TYR A 83 15.55 5.80 -5.07
CA TYR A 83 14.92 7.08 -5.37
C TYR A 83 15.83 7.97 -6.23
N SER A 84 17.08 8.14 -5.82
CA SER A 84 18.07 8.96 -6.54
C SER A 84 18.41 8.38 -7.91
N TYR A 85 18.54 7.06 -8.01
CA TYR A 85 18.79 6.38 -9.28
C TYR A 85 17.65 6.61 -10.29
N LEU A 86 16.39 6.49 -9.85
CA LEU A 86 15.23 6.71 -10.71
C LEU A 86 15.12 8.18 -11.15
N ALA A 87 15.36 9.11 -10.22
CA ALA A 87 15.40 10.54 -10.51
C ALA A 87 16.50 10.90 -11.52
N GLU A 88 17.70 10.32 -11.40
CA GLU A 88 18.79 10.51 -12.36
C GLU A 88 18.45 9.91 -13.73
N LEU A 89 17.84 8.73 -13.75
CA LEU A 89 17.57 8.00 -14.98
C LEU A 89 16.45 8.64 -15.82
N PHE A 90 15.39 9.12 -15.18
CA PHE A 90 14.19 9.59 -15.88
C PHE A 90 13.94 11.10 -15.76
N GLY A 91 14.58 11.79 -14.80
CA GLY A 91 14.27 13.16 -14.41
C GLY A 91 13.20 13.21 -13.31
N VAL A 92 13.41 14.04 -12.28
CA VAL A 92 12.52 14.17 -11.10
C VAL A 92 11.08 14.54 -11.48
N GLU A 93 10.88 15.26 -12.56
CA GLU A 93 9.57 15.70 -13.05
C GLU A 93 8.75 14.58 -13.73
N LYS A 94 9.38 13.44 -14.02
CA LYS A 94 8.74 12.31 -14.70
C LYS A 94 8.46 11.13 -13.79
N VAL A 95 9.02 11.12 -12.57
CA VAL A 95 8.91 9.98 -11.66
C VAL A 95 7.86 10.28 -10.59
N TYR A 96 6.78 9.50 -10.63
CA TYR A 96 5.67 9.57 -9.70
C TYR A 96 5.74 8.37 -8.76
N HIS A 97 5.99 8.64 -7.49
CA HIS A 97 6.08 7.62 -6.46
C HIS A 97 4.75 7.47 -5.74
N TYR A 98 4.36 6.25 -5.40
CA TYR A 98 3.15 5.98 -4.62
C TYR A 98 3.37 4.77 -3.71
N HIS A 99 2.61 4.69 -2.62
CA HIS A 99 2.59 3.48 -1.79
C HIS A 99 1.44 2.57 -2.23
N ASN A 100 1.68 1.27 -2.32
CA ASN A 100 0.67 0.32 -2.80
C ASN A 100 -0.62 0.32 -1.94
N ILE A 101 -0.51 0.55 -0.63
CA ILE A 101 -1.63 0.67 0.32
C ILE A 101 -2.69 1.70 -0.09
N GLN A 102 -2.32 2.69 -0.90
CA GLN A 102 -3.24 3.73 -1.35
C GLN A 102 -4.37 3.17 -2.21
N ALA A 103 -4.11 2.13 -3.03
CA ALA A 103 -5.19 1.50 -3.80
C ALA A 103 -6.18 0.75 -2.89
N ASP A 104 -5.69 0.14 -1.81
CA ASP A 104 -6.52 -0.55 -0.84
C ASP A 104 -7.39 0.46 -0.06
N ILE A 105 -6.79 1.58 0.36
CA ILE A 105 -7.50 2.68 1.04
C ILE A 105 -8.53 3.32 0.11
N ALA A 106 -8.18 3.59 -1.13
CA ALA A 106 -9.08 4.27 -2.05
C ALA A 106 -10.12 3.31 -2.67
N SER A 107 -10.13 2.04 -2.28
CA SER A 107 -11.24 1.11 -2.52
C SER A 107 -12.13 0.90 -1.28
N CYS A 108 -11.92 1.70 -0.23
CA CYS A 108 -12.60 1.61 1.07
C CYS A 108 -13.98 2.29 1.06
N TYR A 109 -15.00 1.59 0.53
CA TYR A 109 -16.36 2.13 0.37
C TYR A 109 -17.46 1.36 1.13
N SER A 110 -17.11 0.29 1.85
CA SER A 110 -18.07 -0.55 2.59
C SER A 110 -17.45 -1.17 3.84
N GLU A 111 -18.29 -1.57 4.80
CA GLU A 111 -17.87 -2.26 6.03
C GLU A 111 -17.15 -3.57 5.68
N SER A 112 -15.82 -3.53 5.73
CA SER A 112 -14.97 -4.59 5.22
C SER A 112 -13.59 -4.58 5.82
N VAL A 113 -12.97 -5.76 5.83
CA VAL A 113 -11.54 -5.95 6.04
C VAL A 113 -10.95 -6.32 4.70
N ARG A 114 -9.98 -5.54 4.24
CA ARG A 114 -9.23 -5.80 3.01
C ARG A 114 -7.84 -6.25 3.40
N VAL A 115 -7.41 -7.36 2.83
CA VAL A 115 -6.07 -7.90 3.02
C VAL A 115 -5.47 -8.08 1.63
N THR A 116 -4.40 -7.37 1.32
CA THR A 116 -3.71 -7.48 0.03
C THR A 116 -2.27 -7.90 0.26
N VAL A 117 -1.94 -9.13 -0.12
CA VAL A 117 -0.61 -9.72 0.02
C VAL A 117 0.19 -9.45 -1.26
N CYS A 118 1.38 -8.87 -1.12
CA CYS A 118 2.25 -8.51 -2.23
C CYS A 118 3.71 -8.53 -1.77
N GLU A 119 4.61 -9.11 -2.57
CA GLU A 119 6.08 -8.99 -2.37
C GLU A 119 6.60 -9.33 -0.96
N GLY A 120 6.00 -10.33 -0.30
CA GLY A 120 6.44 -10.77 1.05
C GLY A 120 5.91 -9.92 2.20
N MET A 121 4.98 -9.02 1.93
CA MET A 121 4.25 -8.21 2.91
C MET A 121 2.74 -8.26 2.64
N ALA A 122 1.96 -7.66 3.53
CA ALA A 122 0.53 -7.50 3.35
C ALA A 122 0.06 -6.12 3.82
N ASN A 123 -0.85 -5.53 3.04
CA ASN A 123 -1.64 -4.39 3.47
C ASN A 123 -2.93 -4.88 4.10
N ILE A 124 -3.29 -4.30 5.24
CA ILE A 124 -4.53 -4.58 5.95
C ILE A 124 -5.27 -3.26 6.11
N VAL A 125 -6.43 -3.15 5.47
CA VAL A 125 -7.26 -1.95 5.48
C VAL A 125 -8.63 -2.29 6.04
N ILE A 126 -9.05 -1.56 7.07
CA ILE A 126 -10.35 -1.72 7.72
C ILE A 126 -11.21 -0.51 7.39
N CYS A 127 -12.39 -0.82 6.87
CA CYS A 127 -13.37 0.13 6.39
C CYS A 127 -14.65 -0.03 7.18
N SER A 128 -15.26 1.09 7.57
CA SER A 128 -16.63 1.14 8.08
C SER A 128 -17.52 1.90 7.10
N VAL A 129 -18.81 1.99 7.42
CA VAL A 129 -19.76 2.86 6.69
C VAL A 129 -19.40 4.34 6.75
N GLU A 130 -18.58 4.75 7.73
CA GLU A 130 -18.13 6.14 7.91
C GLU A 130 -16.81 6.43 7.17
N GLY A 131 -16.18 5.41 6.58
CA GLY A 131 -14.93 5.52 5.83
C GLY A 131 -13.80 4.66 6.40
N LEU A 132 -12.56 5.06 6.11
CA LEU A 132 -11.36 4.37 6.58
C LEU A 132 -11.27 4.42 8.12
N GLN A 133 -11.16 3.25 8.75
CA GLN A 133 -10.93 3.12 10.19
C GLN A 133 -9.45 2.90 10.50
N CYS A 134 -8.81 2.02 9.75
CA CYS A 134 -7.41 1.65 9.96
C CYS A 134 -6.77 1.19 8.65
N ALA A 135 -5.48 1.45 8.49
CA ALA A 135 -4.66 0.91 7.41
C ALA A 135 -3.24 0.68 7.94
N GLU A 136 -2.75 -0.54 7.80
CA GLU A 136 -1.41 -0.95 8.23
C GLU A 136 -0.78 -1.83 7.15
N ALA A 137 0.52 -1.70 6.96
CA ALA A 137 1.32 -2.62 6.15
C ALA A 137 2.21 -3.43 7.07
N VAL A 138 2.29 -4.74 6.86
CA VAL A 138 3.05 -5.67 7.70
C VAL A 138 3.98 -6.53 6.86
N ALA A 139 5.23 -6.71 7.27
CA ALA A 139 6.17 -7.65 6.68
C ALA A 139 5.85 -9.11 7.08
N GLU A 140 4.63 -9.55 6.77
CA GLU A 140 4.11 -10.87 7.08
C GLU A 140 3.09 -11.28 6.02
N THR A 141 3.04 -12.58 5.72
CA THR A 141 2.14 -13.15 4.71
C THR A 141 1.45 -14.43 5.18
N ARG A 142 1.82 -14.97 6.34
CA ARG A 142 1.20 -16.19 6.88
C ARG A 142 -0.23 -15.93 7.30
N ALA A 143 -1.14 -16.79 6.86
CA ALA A 143 -2.57 -16.64 7.06
C ALA A 143 -2.96 -16.40 8.52
N GLU A 144 -2.34 -17.13 9.46
CA GLU A 144 -2.63 -17.00 10.90
C GLU A 144 -2.27 -15.62 11.44
N ASN A 145 -1.13 -15.09 11.02
CA ASN A 145 -0.66 -13.79 11.48
C ASN A 145 -1.45 -12.67 10.82
N LEU A 146 -1.80 -12.79 9.54
CA LEU A 146 -2.68 -11.82 8.87
C LEU A 146 -4.06 -11.76 9.52
N LEU A 147 -4.63 -12.92 9.88
CA LEU A 147 -5.88 -12.96 10.63
C LEU A 147 -5.72 -12.28 12.00
N TYR A 148 -4.62 -12.56 12.71
CA TYR A 148 -4.31 -11.89 13.98
C TYR A 148 -4.25 -10.36 13.81
N TYR A 149 -3.49 -9.85 12.83
CA TYR A 149 -3.41 -8.41 12.59
C TYR A 149 -4.76 -7.80 12.24
N ALA A 150 -5.54 -8.43 11.35
CA ALA A 150 -6.88 -7.97 11.02
C ALA A 150 -7.79 -7.90 12.26
N THR A 151 -7.77 -8.93 13.12
CA THR A 151 -8.55 -8.94 14.37
C THR A 151 -8.06 -7.89 15.38
N LYS A 152 -6.75 -7.67 15.48
CA LYS A 152 -6.14 -6.70 16.40
C LYS A 152 -6.49 -5.26 16.02
N LEU A 153 -6.49 -4.96 14.72
CA LEU A 153 -6.74 -3.61 14.21
C LEU A 153 -8.22 -3.22 14.27
N ASN A 154 -9.12 -4.19 14.36
CA ASN A 154 -10.53 -3.94 14.63
C ASN A 154 -10.75 -3.86 16.14
N SER A 155 -10.88 -2.65 16.67
CA SER A 155 -11.14 -2.42 18.10
C SER A 155 -12.54 -2.86 18.55
N ASP A 156 -13.43 -3.17 17.62
CA ASP A 156 -14.80 -3.60 17.92
C ASP A 156 -14.89 -5.14 17.99
N ASP A 157 -15.55 -5.64 19.04
CA ASP A 157 -15.92 -7.06 19.27
C ASP A 157 -16.81 -7.67 18.16
N HIS A 158 -17.00 -6.97 17.04
CA HIS A 158 -17.89 -7.33 15.93
C HIS A 158 -17.15 -7.55 14.59
N PHE A 159 -15.83 -7.76 14.63
CA PHE A 159 -14.98 -8.11 13.47
C PHE A 159 -15.60 -9.16 12.52
N ALA A 160 -16.24 -10.21 13.05
CA ALA A 160 -16.85 -11.27 12.25
C ALA A 160 -18.04 -10.82 11.36
N ARG A 161 -18.58 -9.62 11.60
CA ARG A 161 -19.65 -9.02 10.77
C ARG A 161 -19.12 -8.35 9.51
N HIS A 162 -17.84 -8.01 9.48
CA HIS A 162 -17.24 -7.38 8.31
C HIS A 162 -17.12 -8.41 7.18
N SER A 163 -17.23 -7.95 5.93
CA SER A 163 -16.85 -8.79 4.78
C SER A 163 -15.34 -8.76 4.60
N LEU A 164 -14.72 -9.89 4.33
CA LEU A 164 -13.32 -9.96 3.93
C LEU A 164 -13.17 -9.85 2.41
N TRP A 165 -12.20 -9.07 1.99
CA TRP A 165 -11.68 -9.06 0.62
C TRP A 165 -10.19 -9.39 0.67
N LEU A 166 -9.82 -10.61 0.29
CA LEU A 166 -8.43 -11.05 0.24
C LEU A 166 -7.95 -11.02 -1.22
N THR A 167 -6.85 -10.32 -1.46
CA THR A 167 -6.12 -10.37 -2.73
C THR A 167 -4.72 -10.90 -2.45
N ALA A 168 -4.35 -12.03 -3.04
CA ALA A 168 -3.06 -12.65 -2.86
C ALA A 168 -2.78 -13.62 -4.01
N ALA A 169 -1.50 -13.82 -4.34
CA ALA A 169 -1.10 -14.98 -5.12
C ALA A 169 -1.37 -16.25 -4.29
N ASP A 170 -2.01 -17.26 -4.89
CA ASP A 170 -2.40 -18.50 -4.21
C ASP A 170 -3.35 -18.27 -3.02
N CYS A 171 -4.45 -17.55 -3.28
CA CYS A 171 -5.51 -17.31 -2.29
C CYS A 171 -6.04 -18.61 -1.64
N ALA A 172 -5.95 -19.76 -2.34
CA ALA A 172 -6.45 -21.05 -1.87
C ALA A 172 -5.83 -21.46 -0.51
N HIS A 173 -4.59 -21.04 -0.24
CA HIS A 173 -3.90 -21.28 1.03
C HIS A 173 -4.62 -20.63 2.23
N TYR A 174 -5.28 -19.49 2.01
CA TYR A 174 -5.87 -18.66 3.06
C TYR A 174 -7.34 -19.02 3.34
N VAL A 175 -8.05 -19.52 2.32
CA VAL A 175 -9.49 -19.82 2.38
C VAL A 175 -9.90 -20.58 3.65
N PRO A 176 -9.25 -21.71 4.04
CA PRO A 176 -9.73 -22.53 5.15
C PRO A 176 -9.73 -21.82 6.51
N LEU A 177 -8.86 -20.82 6.68
CA LEU A 177 -8.73 -20.07 7.92
C LEU A 177 -9.67 -18.85 7.93
N PHE A 178 -9.73 -18.13 6.83
CA PHE A 178 -10.51 -16.90 6.73
C PHE A 178 -12.03 -17.18 6.65
N ASP A 179 -12.47 -18.24 5.96
CA ASP A 179 -13.89 -18.65 5.90
C ASP A 179 -14.45 -19.06 7.28
N ARG A 180 -13.59 -19.44 8.23
CA ARG A 180 -14.01 -19.75 9.61
C ARG A 180 -14.24 -18.49 10.45
N SER A 181 -13.67 -17.38 10.03
CA SER A 181 -13.56 -16.15 10.83
C SER A 181 -14.46 -15.03 10.31
N PHE A 182 -14.79 -15.06 9.02
CA PHE A 182 -15.61 -14.04 8.36
C PHE A 182 -16.92 -14.63 7.84
N THR A 183 -18.00 -13.87 7.96
CA THR A 183 -19.32 -14.28 7.47
C THR A 183 -19.37 -14.30 5.93
N VAL A 184 -18.64 -13.38 5.30
CA VAL A 184 -18.50 -13.29 3.85
C VAL A 184 -17.03 -13.04 3.54
N ALA A 185 -16.43 -13.88 2.71
CA ALA A 185 -15.07 -13.71 2.24
C ALA A 185 -15.03 -13.78 0.71
N GLN A 186 -14.33 -12.82 0.10
CA GLN A 186 -14.07 -12.77 -1.33
C GLN A 186 -12.58 -12.89 -1.57
N TYR A 187 -12.22 -13.68 -2.58
CA TYR A 187 -10.84 -14.04 -2.87
C TYR A 187 -10.50 -13.66 -4.31
N THR A 188 -9.45 -12.88 -4.48
CA THR A 188 -8.93 -12.47 -5.78
C THR A 188 -7.50 -12.98 -5.92
N ASP A 189 -7.30 -13.99 -6.77
CA ASP A 189 -5.97 -14.49 -7.10
C ASP A 189 -5.31 -13.55 -8.11
N SER A 190 -4.37 -12.73 -7.64
CA SER A 190 -3.67 -11.75 -8.47
C SER A 190 -2.30 -11.46 -7.89
N GLU A 191 -1.28 -11.50 -8.76
CA GLU A 191 0.07 -11.03 -8.44
C GLU A 191 0.20 -9.51 -8.55
N MET A 192 -0.73 -8.82 -9.22
CA MET A 192 -0.58 -7.41 -9.60
C MET A 192 -1.89 -6.63 -9.49
N PHE A 193 -2.21 -6.12 -8.29
CA PHE A 193 -3.43 -5.34 -8.06
C PHE A 193 -3.25 -3.82 -8.27
N TYR A 194 -2.04 -3.30 -8.04
CA TYR A 194 -1.84 -1.85 -7.83
C TYR A 194 -1.68 -1.02 -9.11
N HIS A 195 -1.53 -1.66 -10.26
CA HIS A 195 -1.09 -1.03 -11.50
C HIS A 195 -2.19 -0.26 -12.25
N ASN A 196 -3.47 -0.63 -12.08
CA ASN A 196 -4.59 -0.01 -12.79
C ASN A 196 -5.27 1.13 -12.01
N PHE A 197 -5.02 1.24 -10.71
CA PHE A 197 -5.73 2.16 -9.84
C PHE A 197 -5.34 3.63 -10.06
N ILE A 198 -4.05 3.88 -10.30
CA ILE A 198 -3.49 5.24 -10.35
C ILE A 198 -3.89 5.97 -11.62
N LEU A 199 -4.01 5.24 -12.74
CA LEU A 199 -4.43 5.81 -14.02
C LEU A 199 -5.91 6.26 -14.04
N GLN A 200 -6.69 5.93 -13.00
CA GLN A 200 -8.11 6.29 -12.90
C GLN A 200 -8.38 7.46 -11.95
N CYS A 201 -7.38 7.90 -11.19
CA CYS A 201 -7.52 8.99 -10.21
C CYS A 201 -6.98 10.34 -10.71
N GLU A 202 -6.45 10.39 -11.93
CA GLU A 202 -6.08 11.62 -12.68
C GLU A 202 -7.15 11.97 -13.72
#